data_AF-A0A1E1XT65-F1
#
_entry.id   AF-A0A1E1XT65-F1
#
_cell.length_a   1.000
_cell.length_b   1.000
_cell.length_c   1.000
_cell.angle_alpha   90.00
_cell.angle_beta   90.00
_cell.angle_gamma   90.00
#
_symmetry.space_group_name_H-M   'P 1'
#
loop_
_entity.id
_entity.type
_entity.pdbx_description
1 polymer ?
#
loop_
_entity_poly.entity_id
_entity_poly.type
_entity_poly.pdbx_seq_one_letter_code
_entity_poly.pdbx_strand_id
1 'polypeptide(L)'
;LFVAILTSHKTKHLRNAARQTWLKLAAASNHRIVYKFFVGALTLPFEWSDALEEESREFNDMVVFPYSFDSYDELTDKLLTSFCWVADEYSFDYLLKLDDDSFARLDAIADDLATWKRDRPDRDLYWGFFSGNAPVFKSGKWAEPAWHLRDGYYLPYARGGGYVLSNRTVNFICHFGFYFDKYFSEDVSVGVWVAPLKMDRRHDRRFDTEYRSRGCFNSYLVTHKQTAAMMYKKYKTLKRYGVLCEREVRSRLTYEYNWNVPPSACCVRNMTDASLRHRTKHWQHTL
;
A
#
# COMPACT_ATOMS: atom_id res chain seq x y z
N LEU A 1 -8.49 9.86 6.98
CA LEU A 1 -7.78 8.71 6.35
C LEU A 1 -7.94 7.50 7.25
N PHE A 2 -8.40 6.37 6.71
CA PHE A 2 -8.32 5.08 7.39
C PHE A 2 -7.10 4.31 6.85
N VAL A 3 -6.31 3.69 7.71
CA VAL A 3 -5.14 2.89 7.32
C VAL A 3 -5.39 1.44 7.68
N ALA A 4 -5.58 0.60 6.67
CA ALA A 4 -5.77 -0.84 6.83
C ALA A 4 -4.44 -1.56 6.61
N ILE A 5 -3.92 -2.22 7.65
CA ILE A 5 -2.62 -2.88 7.61
C ILE A 5 -2.85 -4.39 7.65
N LEU A 6 -2.61 -5.07 6.53
CA LEU A 6 -2.67 -6.53 6.50
C LEU A 6 -1.42 -7.10 7.17
N THR A 7 -1.61 -7.99 8.13
CA THR A 7 -0.53 -8.57 8.93
C THR A 7 -0.76 -10.07 9.14
N SER A 8 0.19 -10.72 9.81
CA SER A 8 0.10 -12.13 10.22
C SER A 8 0.40 -12.29 11.70
N HIS A 9 -0.10 -13.35 12.34
CA HIS A 9 0.27 -13.71 13.73
C HIS A 9 1.80 -13.75 13.94
N LYS A 10 2.57 -14.15 12.91
CA LYS A 10 4.03 -14.30 12.96
C LYS A 10 4.81 -12.97 13.00
N THR A 11 4.17 -11.85 12.69
CA THR A 11 4.84 -10.56 12.44
C THR A 11 4.58 -9.52 13.54
N LYS A 12 4.34 -9.95 14.79
CA LYS A 12 4.24 -9.07 15.97
C LYS A 12 5.38 -8.05 16.06
N HIS A 13 6.59 -8.45 15.72
CA HIS A 13 7.77 -7.56 15.71
C HIS A 13 7.66 -6.41 14.68
N LEU A 14 7.01 -6.62 13.53
CA LEU A 14 6.75 -5.57 12.54
C LEU A 14 5.63 -4.63 13.00
N ARG A 15 4.55 -5.18 13.59
CA ARG A 15 3.49 -4.35 14.20
C ARG A 15 4.05 -3.44 15.30
N ASN A 16 4.88 -4.00 16.19
CA ASN A 16 5.55 -3.22 17.23
C ASN A 16 6.48 -2.15 16.64
N ALA A 17 7.24 -2.48 15.60
CA ALA A 17 8.05 -1.49 14.90
C ALA A 17 7.20 -0.37 14.30
N ALA A 18 6.09 -0.69 13.63
CA ALA A 18 5.16 0.28 13.07
C ALA A 18 4.59 1.21 14.16
N ARG A 19 4.07 0.66 15.27
CA ARG A 19 3.55 1.40 16.43
C ARG A 19 4.59 2.35 17.03
N GLN A 20 5.83 1.89 17.13
CA GLN A 20 6.91 2.68 17.71
C GLN A 20 7.51 3.72 16.74
N THR A 21 7.16 3.65 15.44
CA THR A 21 7.74 4.47 14.38
C THR A 21 6.69 5.24 13.59
N TRP A 22 6.39 4.83 12.35
CA TRP A 22 5.64 5.60 11.38
C TRP A 22 4.16 5.78 11.74
N LEU A 23 3.57 4.90 12.55
CA LEU A 23 2.21 5.11 13.06
C LEU A 23 2.12 6.32 14.00
N LYS A 24 3.22 6.72 14.64
CA LYS A 24 3.27 7.97 15.44
C LYS A 24 3.10 9.23 14.59
N LEU A 25 3.32 9.13 13.28
CA LEU A 25 3.06 10.26 12.36
C LEU A 25 1.56 10.55 12.23
N ALA A 26 0.69 9.58 12.53
CA ALA A 26 -0.76 9.80 12.56
C ALA A 26 -1.15 10.87 13.57
N ALA A 27 -0.59 10.82 14.78
CA ALA A 27 -0.85 11.79 15.85
C ALA A 27 -0.26 13.20 15.56
N ALA A 28 0.72 13.28 14.65
CA ALA A 28 1.32 14.55 14.26
C ALA A 28 0.63 15.22 13.06
N SER A 29 -0.35 14.55 12.45
CA SER A 29 -1.09 15.07 11.30
C SER A 29 -2.18 16.05 11.74
N ASN A 30 -2.45 17.06 10.91
CA ASN A 30 -3.62 17.94 11.06
C ASN A 30 -4.92 17.29 10.58
N HIS A 31 -4.85 16.04 10.11
CA HIS A 31 -5.98 15.28 9.61
C HIS A 31 -6.29 14.10 10.53
N ARG A 32 -7.57 13.72 10.60
CA ARG A 32 -7.98 12.53 11.35
C ARG A 32 -7.48 11.27 10.64
N ILE A 33 -6.56 10.56 11.28
CA ILE A 33 -6.01 9.29 10.80
C ILE A 33 -6.34 8.20 11.82
N VAL A 34 -7.01 7.14 11.37
CA VAL A 34 -7.30 5.93 12.15
C VAL A 34 -6.60 4.76 11.48
N TYR A 35 -6.08 3.82 12.25
CA TYR A 35 -5.43 2.62 11.71
C TYR A 35 -5.88 1.37 12.46
N LYS A 36 -5.88 0.25 11.74
CA LYS A 36 -6.08 -1.09 12.32
C LYS A 36 -5.19 -2.13 11.62
N PHE A 37 -4.69 -3.07 12.40
CA PHE A 37 -4.03 -4.28 11.93
C PHE A 37 -5.06 -5.39 11.73
N PHE A 38 -5.11 -6.00 10.55
CA PHE A 38 -6.04 -7.07 10.22
C PHE A 38 -5.32 -8.41 10.13
N VAL A 39 -5.76 -9.38 10.93
CA VAL A 39 -5.13 -10.69 11.07
C VAL A 39 -6.18 -11.80 11.00
N GLY A 40 -5.89 -12.86 10.25
CA GLY A 40 -6.67 -14.09 10.31
C GLY A 40 -6.27 -14.92 11.53
N ALA A 41 -7.22 -15.59 12.16
CA ALA A 41 -6.94 -16.47 13.30
C ALA A 41 -7.49 -17.88 13.15
N LEU A 42 -8.10 -18.22 12.00
CA LEU A 42 -8.63 -19.55 11.77
C LEU A 42 -7.48 -20.57 11.81
N THR A 43 -7.65 -21.62 12.59
CA THR A 43 -6.70 -22.74 12.81
C THR A 43 -5.36 -22.37 13.45
N LEU A 44 -5.22 -21.19 14.07
CA LEU A 44 -4.00 -20.89 14.82
C LEU A 44 -3.85 -21.82 16.04
N PRO A 45 -2.64 -22.34 16.30
CA PRO A 45 -2.34 -23.01 17.57
C PRO A 45 -2.66 -22.11 18.75
N PHE A 46 -3.05 -22.72 19.88
CA PHE A 46 -3.47 -22.00 21.09
C PHE A 46 -2.48 -20.91 21.51
N GLU A 47 -1.18 -21.20 21.51
CA GLU A 47 -0.12 -20.24 21.85
C GLU A 47 -0.15 -18.97 20.99
N TRP A 48 -0.42 -19.10 19.69
CA TRP A 48 -0.51 -17.97 18.78
C TRP A 48 -1.83 -17.22 18.92
N SER A 49 -2.92 -17.93 19.20
CA SER A 49 -4.22 -17.31 19.46
C SER A 49 -4.19 -16.49 20.75
N ASP A 50 -3.68 -17.05 21.84
CA ASP A 50 -3.59 -16.39 23.15
C ASP A 50 -2.69 -15.16 23.10
N ALA A 51 -1.51 -15.26 22.46
CA ALA A 51 -0.61 -14.13 22.28
C ALA A 51 -1.20 -13.00 21.40
N LEU A 52 -2.04 -13.35 20.41
CA LEU A 52 -2.77 -12.38 19.60
C LEU A 52 -3.90 -11.70 20.38
N GLU A 53 -4.64 -12.46 21.19
CA GLU A 53 -5.68 -11.90 22.04
C GLU A 53 -5.10 -10.95 23.09
N GLU A 54 -4.00 -11.33 23.73
CA GLU A 54 -3.29 -10.47 24.67
C GLU A 54 -2.85 -9.15 24.00
N GLU A 55 -2.21 -9.25 22.83
CA GLU A 55 -1.80 -8.06 22.06
C GLU A 55 -3.01 -7.20 21.65
N SER A 56 -4.10 -7.83 21.21
CA SER A 56 -5.33 -7.13 20.81
C SER A 56 -5.93 -6.36 21.98
N ARG A 57 -5.97 -6.96 23.18
CA ARG A 57 -6.44 -6.31 24.42
C ARG A 57 -5.51 -5.16 24.85
N GLU A 58 -4.20 -5.34 24.70
CA GLU A 58 -3.19 -4.34 25.08
C GLU A 58 -3.27 -3.07 24.22
N PHE A 59 -3.34 -3.22 22.89
CA PHE A 59 -3.19 -2.08 21.98
C PHE A 59 -4.51 -1.55 21.41
N ASN A 60 -5.59 -2.34 21.42
CA ASN A 60 -6.90 -1.99 20.84
C ASN A 60 -6.80 -1.45 19.39
N ASP A 61 -5.80 -1.91 18.64
CA ASP A 61 -5.54 -1.50 17.26
C ASP A 61 -5.59 -2.67 16.28
N MET A 62 -6.12 -3.81 16.73
CA MET A 62 -6.22 -5.04 15.95
C MET A 62 -7.67 -5.39 15.65
N VAL A 63 -7.86 -6.05 14.51
CA VAL A 63 -9.10 -6.73 14.10
C VAL A 63 -8.71 -8.16 13.78
N VAL A 64 -9.19 -9.08 14.62
CA VAL A 64 -8.90 -10.50 14.51
C VAL A 64 -10.11 -11.17 13.85
N PHE A 65 -9.89 -11.82 12.72
CA PHE A 65 -10.93 -12.57 12.02
C PHE A 65 -10.87 -14.06 12.40
N PRO A 66 -11.73 -14.55 13.31
CA PRO A 66 -11.64 -15.91 13.84
C PRO A 66 -11.92 -16.98 12.77
N TYR A 67 -12.62 -16.62 11.70
CA TYR A 67 -13.00 -17.51 10.60
C TYR A 67 -12.20 -17.28 9.32
N SER A 68 -11.13 -16.46 9.37
CA SER A 68 -10.23 -16.25 8.23
C SER A 68 -8.90 -16.94 8.48
N PHE A 69 -8.42 -17.70 7.49
CA PHE A 69 -7.06 -18.23 7.52
C PHE A 69 -6.02 -17.11 7.44
N ASP A 70 -4.84 -17.35 7.98
CA ASP A 70 -3.69 -16.45 7.90
C ASP A 70 -2.57 -17.09 7.07
N SER A 71 -2.89 -17.34 5.80
CA SER A 71 -1.98 -17.80 4.76
C SER A 71 -1.88 -16.76 3.64
N TYR A 72 -0.89 -16.90 2.75
CA TYR A 72 -0.81 -16.03 1.58
C TYR A 72 -1.95 -16.31 0.59
N ASP A 73 -2.33 -17.58 0.45
CA ASP A 73 -3.36 -18.03 -0.50
C ASP A 73 -4.74 -17.42 -0.20
N GLU A 74 -4.97 -17.05 1.06
CA GLU A 74 -6.21 -16.48 1.60
C GLU A 74 -6.12 -14.96 1.78
N LEU A 75 -5.04 -14.34 1.29
CA LEU A 75 -4.78 -12.91 1.47
C LEU A 75 -5.83 -12.03 0.77
N THR A 76 -6.32 -12.47 -0.39
CA THR A 76 -7.38 -11.78 -1.13
C THR A 76 -8.69 -11.77 -0.35
N ASP A 77 -9.04 -12.86 0.32
CA ASP A 77 -10.23 -12.97 1.17
C ASP A 77 -10.09 -12.15 2.46
N LYS A 78 -8.91 -12.19 3.08
CA LYS A 78 -8.59 -11.32 4.22
C LYS A 78 -8.71 -9.84 3.83
N LEU A 79 -8.20 -9.43 2.67
CA LEU A 79 -8.32 -8.07 2.17
C LEU A 79 -9.78 -7.65 1.99
N LEU A 80 -10.59 -8.48 1.33
CA LEU A 80 -12.01 -8.20 1.10
C LEU A 80 -12.76 -8.04 2.44
N THR A 81 -12.51 -8.97 3.38
CA THR A 81 -13.10 -8.93 4.73
C THR A 81 -12.68 -7.67 5.48
N SER A 82 -11.40 -7.26 5.38
CA SER A 82 -10.91 -6.00 5.93
C SER A 82 -11.62 -4.79 5.34
N PHE A 83 -11.83 -4.75 4.02
CA PHE A 83 -12.53 -3.64 3.38
C PHE A 83 -13.98 -3.53 3.84
N CYS A 84 -14.68 -4.65 3.97
CA CYS A 84 -16.04 -4.67 4.50
C CYS A 84 -16.11 -4.19 5.95
N TRP A 85 -15.26 -4.75 6.81
CA TRP A 85 -15.22 -4.34 8.21
C TRP A 85 -14.96 -2.83 8.36
N VAL A 86 -14.06 -2.26 7.57
CA VAL A 86 -13.78 -0.81 7.61
C VAL A 86 -14.97 0.01 7.10
N ALA A 87 -15.65 -0.44 6.04
CA ALA A 87 -16.82 0.22 5.49
C ALA A 87 -17.99 0.26 6.48
N ASP A 88 -18.16 -0.81 7.26
CA ASP A 88 -19.24 -0.94 8.24
C ASP A 88 -18.95 -0.15 9.53
N GLU A 89 -17.70 -0.19 10.02
CA GLU A 89 -17.34 0.35 11.34
C GLU A 89 -16.92 1.82 11.32
N TYR A 90 -16.50 2.36 10.17
CA TYR A 90 -15.92 3.70 10.09
C TYR A 90 -16.47 4.55 8.94
N SER A 91 -16.74 5.81 9.25
CA SER A 91 -16.84 6.87 8.25
C SER A 91 -15.44 7.43 7.93
N PHE A 92 -15.04 7.37 6.67
CA PHE A 92 -13.73 7.83 6.17
C PHE A 92 -13.85 8.36 4.74
N ASP A 93 -12.88 9.18 4.32
CA ASP A 93 -12.79 9.67 2.93
C ASP A 93 -11.98 8.74 2.02
N TYR A 94 -10.87 8.24 2.55
CA TYR A 94 -9.91 7.40 1.85
C TYR A 94 -9.42 6.28 2.76
N LEU A 95 -9.18 5.11 2.18
CA LEU A 95 -8.54 3.97 2.80
C LEU A 95 -7.15 3.80 2.18
N LEU A 96 -6.11 3.80 2.99
CA LEU A 96 -4.75 3.40 2.61
C LEU A 96 -4.55 1.94 3.03
N LYS A 97 -4.40 1.05 2.06
CA LYS A 97 -3.98 -0.34 2.29
C LYS A 97 -2.46 -0.38 2.39
N LEU A 98 -1.93 -1.08 3.39
CA LEU A 98 -0.51 -1.37 3.56
C LEU A 98 -0.30 -2.83 3.94
N ASP A 99 0.89 -3.34 3.61
CA ASP A 99 1.44 -4.54 4.24
C ASP A 99 2.16 -4.16 5.55
N ASP A 100 2.27 -5.09 6.48
CA ASP A 100 2.96 -4.86 7.76
C ASP A 100 4.47 -4.65 7.63
N ASP A 101 5.08 -5.01 6.50
CA ASP A 101 6.46 -4.69 6.12
C ASP A 101 6.56 -3.42 5.26
N SER A 102 5.60 -2.50 5.39
CA SER A 102 5.61 -1.18 4.74
C SER A 102 5.87 -0.05 5.74
N PHE A 103 6.46 1.05 5.25
CA PHE A 103 6.61 2.30 5.99
C PHE A 103 5.88 3.41 5.24
N ALA A 104 5.03 4.17 5.93
CA ALA A 104 4.23 5.22 5.32
C ALA A 104 4.42 6.60 6.00
N ARG A 105 4.60 7.64 5.18
CA ARG A 105 4.53 9.06 5.59
C ARG A 105 3.07 9.48 5.69
N LEU A 106 2.39 9.01 6.74
CA LEU A 106 0.95 9.25 6.94
C LEU A 106 0.58 10.73 6.99
N ASP A 107 1.48 11.55 7.54
CA ASP A 107 1.41 13.01 7.53
C ASP A 107 1.29 13.54 6.09
N ALA A 108 2.27 13.24 5.24
CA ALA A 108 2.32 13.74 3.87
C ALA A 108 1.23 13.12 2.97
N ILE A 109 0.87 11.85 3.18
CA ILE A 109 -0.23 11.19 2.45
C ILE A 109 -1.56 11.89 2.77
N ALA A 110 -1.81 12.22 4.04
CA ALA A 110 -3.04 12.89 4.42
C ALA A 110 -3.15 14.31 3.83
N ASP A 111 -2.05 15.08 3.82
CA ASP A 111 -2.01 16.41 3.22
C ASP A 111 -2.30 16.37 1.70
N ASP A 112 -1.69 15.40 1.00
CA ASP A 112 -1.93 15.18 -0.44
C ASP A 112 -3.39 14.79 -0.72
N LEU A 113 -4.01 13.97 0.13
CA LEU A 113 -5.40 13.57 0.00
C LEU A 113 -6.38 14.71 0.31
N ALA A 114 -6.07 15.55 1.30
CA ALA A 114 -6.86 16.74 1.60
C ALA A 114 -6.85 17.71 0.42
N THR A 115 -5.67 17.92 -0.18
CA THR A 115 -5.51 18.70 -1.41
C THR A 115 -6.31 18.09 -2.56
N TRP A 116 -6.20 16.78 -2.78
CA TRP A 116 -6.96 16.08 -3.83
C TRP A 116 -8.47 16.24 -3.66
N LYS A 117 -8.99 16.03 -2.44
CA LYS A 117 -10.42 16.14 -2.15
C LYS A 117 -10.93 17.57 -2.39
N ARG A 118 -10.16 18.58 -2.01
CA ARG A 118 -10.51 19.99 -2.27
C ARG A 118 -10.58 20.29 -3.78
N ASP A 119 -9.58 19.82 -4.53
CA ASP A 119 -9.45 20.16 -5.95
C ASP A 119 -10.36 19.29 -6.84
N ARG A 120 -10.78 18.11 -6.35
CA ARG A 120 -11.56 17.09 -7.09
C ARG A 120 -12.61 16.40 -6.19
N PRO A 121 -13.57 17.13 -5.60
CA PRO A 121 -14.48 16.61 -4.57
C PRO A 121 -15.35 15.44 -5.03
N ASP A 122 -15.70 15.37 -6.31
CA ASP A 122 -16.62 14.35 -6.85
C ASP A 122 -15.91 13.14 -7.49
N ARG A 123 -14.57 13.10 -7.46
CA ARG A 123 -13.78 12.09 -8.18
C ARG A 123 -13.31 10.99 -7.23
N ASP A 124 -13.68 9.77 -7.57
CA ASP A 124 -13.10 8.58 -6.93
C ASP A 124 -11.63 8.42 -7.31
N LEU A 125 -10.83 7.94 -6.36
CA LEU A 125 -9.38 7.87 -6.45
C LEU A 125 -8.91 6.44 -6.24
N TYR A 126 -8.06 5.98 -7.15
CA TYR A 126 -7.19 4.83 -6.94
C TYR A 126 -5.74 5.28 -7.16
N TRP A 127 -4.98 5.41 -6.08
CA TRP A 127 -3.66 6.03 -6.07
C TRP A 127 -2.58 5.07 -5.57
N GLY A 128 -1.51 4.91 -6.34
CA GLY A 128 -0.39 4.07 -5.96
C GLY A 128 0.60 3.89 -7.11
N PHE A 129 1.44 2.87 -7.01
CA PHE A 129 2.39 2.55 -8.09
C PHE A 129 1.78 1.53 -9.06
N PHE A 130 1.18 2.02 -10.15
CA PHE A 130 0.49 1.18 -11.13
C PHE A 130 1.41 0.38 -12.03
N SER A 131 1.00 -0.84 -12.38
CA SER A 131 1.61 -1.70 -13.38
C SER A 131 0.56 -2.23 -14.35
N GLY A 132 0.86 -2.25 -15.64
CA GLY A 132 -0.03 -2.77 -16.71
C GLY A 132 0.62 -3.82 -17.61
N ASN A 133 1.93 -4.03 -17.45
CA ASN A 133 2.74 -4.98 -18.22
C ASN A 133 3.31 -6.10 -17.33
N ALA A 134 2.72 -6.33 -16.15
CA ALA A 134 3.12 -7.44 -15.29
C ALA A 134 2.67 -8.76 -15.94
N PRO A 135 3.60 -9.70 -16.20
CA PRO A 135 3.24 -10.97 -16.78
C PRO A 135 2.48 -11.83 -15.77
N VAL A 136 1.54 -12.62 -16.27
CA VAL A 136 0.82 -13.63 -15.47
C VAL A 136 1.72 -14.84 -15.32
N PHE A 137 2.00 -15.25 -14.09
CA PHE A 137 2.77 -16.46 -13.84
C PHE A 137 1.86 -17.69 -14.03
N LYS A 138 2.31 -18.66 -14.84
CA LYS A 138 1.59 -19.92 -15.07
C LYS A 138 2.10 -21.08 -14.20
N SER A 139 3.20 -20.88 -13.48
CA SER A 139 3.80 -21.87 -12.58
C SER A 139 4.59 -21.19 -11.45
N GLY A 140 4.92 -21.96 -10.41
CA GLY A 140 5.64 -21.50 -9.24
C GLY A 140 4.73 -20.92 -8.14
N LYS A 141 5.35 -20.37 -7.08
CA LYS A 141 4.66 -19.87 -5.88
C LYS A 141 3.59 -18.79 -6.18
N TRP A 142 3.76 -18.04 -7.26
CA TRP A 142 2.89 -16.93 -7.63
C TRP A 142 2.01 -17.24 -8.84
N ALA A 143 1.83 -18.53 -9.15
CA ALA A 143 1.05 -18.96 -10.31
C ALA A 143 -0.42 -18.54 -10.16
N GLU A 144 -0.98 -18.05 -11.26
CA GLU A 144 -2.39 -17.66 -11.37
C GLU A 144 -3.06 -18.50 -12.47
N PRO A 145 -3.28 -19.81 -12.25
CA PRO A 145 -3.82 -20.69 -13.28
C PRO A 145 -5.24 -20.32 -13.70
N ALA A 146 -6.03 -19.74 -12.79
CA ALA A 146 -7.40 -19.29 -13.05
C ALA A 146 -7.48 -17.99 -13.88
N TRP A 147 -6.35 -17.34 -14.16
CA TRP A 147 -6.33 -16.09 -14.95
C TRP A 147 -6.75 -16.32 -16.41
N HIS A 148 -7.82 -15.63 -16.81
CA HIS A 148 -8.42 -15.75 -18.15
C HIS A 148 -8.84 -14.40 -18.78
N LEU A 149 -8.65 -13.26 -18.10
CA LEU A 149 -9.17 -11.96 -18.56
C LEU A 149 -8.32 -11.31 -19.66
N ARG A 150 -7.04 -11.67 -19.77
CA ARG A 150 -6.10 -11.09 -20.74
C ARG A 150 -4.91 -12.00 -20.98
N ASP A 151 -4.50 -12.14 -22.23
CA ASP A 151 -3.34 -12.96 -22.59
C ASP A 151 -2.03 -12.38 -22.05
N GLY A 152 -1.25 -13.25 -21.41
CA GLY A 152 0.13 -13.01 -20.96
C GLY A 152 0.30 -12.01 -19.81
N TYR A 153 -0.65 -11.13 -19.55
CA TYR A 153 -0.50 -10.00 -18.65
C TYR A 153 -1.74 -9.75 -17.80
N TYR A 154 -1.54 -9.24 -16.59
CA TYR A 154 -2.63 -8.78 -15.73
C TYR A 154 -3.32 -7.52 -16.29
N LEU A 155 -4.54 -7.24 -15.82
CA LEU A 155 -5.16 -5.91 -15.97
C LEU A 155 -4.38 -4.85 -15.17
N PRO A 156 -4.50 -3.55 -15.46
CA PRO A 156 -3.83 -2.50 -14.68
C PRO A 156 -4.20 -2.53 -13.20
N TYR A 157 -3.18 -2.51 -12.33
CA TYR A 157 -3.36 -2.51 -10.87
C TYR A 157 -2.23 -1.75 -10.17
N ALA A 158 -2.50 -1.21 -8.97
CA ALA A 158 -1.46 -0.65 -8.11
C ALA A 158 -0.78 -1.77 -7.31
N ARG A 159 0.55 -1.72 -7.17
CA ARG A 159 1.33 -2.76 -6.47
C ARG A 159 1.00 -2.86 -4.97
N GLY A 160 0.93 -4.10 -4.47
CA GLY A 160 0.39 -4.47 -3.16
C GLY A 160 1.05 -3.86 -1.92
N GLY A 161 2.32 -3.46 -1.98
CA GLY A 161 3.00 -2.83 -0.82
C GLY A 161 2.35 -1.52 -0.34
N GLY A 162 1.44 -0.95 -1.13
CA GLY A 162 0.52 0.06 -0.63
C GLY A 162 -0.19 0.86 -1.72
N TYR A 163 -1.45 1.18 -1.48
CA TYR A 163 -2.27 2.00 -2.36
C TYR A 163 -3.45 2.61 -1.61
N VAL A 164 -4.00 3.69 -2.16
CA VAL A 164 -5.16 4.40 -1.61
C VAL A 164 -6.39 4.20 -2.49
N LEU A 165 -7.54 3.96 -1.86
CA LEU A 165 -8.85 3.91 -2.47
C LEU A 165 -9.78 4.94 -1.83
N SER A 166 -10.64 5.58 -2.62
CA SER A 166 -11.77 6.38 -2.11
C SER A 166 -12.79 5.51 -1.38
N ASN A 167 -13.49 6.10 -0.41
CA ASN A 167 -14.53 5.43 0.36
C ASN A 167 -15.61 4.77 -0.52
N ARG A 168 -16.11 5.44 -1.58
CA ARG A 168 -17.08 4.84 -2.51
C ARG A 168 -16.55 3.58 -3.19
N THR A 169 -15.25 3.53 -3.50
CA THR A 169 -14.60 2.35 -4.10
C THR A 169 -14.52 1.20 -3.10
N VAL A 170 -14.17 1.47 -1.85
CA VAL A 170 -14.13 0.44 -0.80
C VAL A 170 -15.54 -0.12 -0.56
N ASN A 171 -16.55 0.74 -0.47
CA ASN A 171 -17.95 0.33 -0.32
C ASN A 171 -18.44 -0.50 -1.51
N PHE A 172 -18.10 -0.10 -2.75
CA PHE A 172 -18.40 -0.88 -3.94
C PHE A 172 -17.78 -2.29 -3.86
N ILE A 173 -16.51 -2.38 -3.48
CA ILE A 173 -15.83 -3.67 -3.33
C ILE A 173 -16.51 -4.53 -2.25
N CYS A 174 -16.86 -3.94 -1.10
CA CYS A 174 -17.54 -4.71 -0.06
C CYS A 174 -18.92 -5.22 -0.53
N HIS A 175 -19.73 -4.33 -1.11
CA HIS A 175 -21.11 -4.65 -1.49
C HIS A 175 -21.19 -5.70 -2.61
N PHE A 176 -20.28 -5.65 -3.57
CA PHE A 176 -20.30 -6.55 -4.73
C PHE A 176 -19.22 -7.65 -4.67
N GLY A 177 -18.40 -7.69 -3.62
CA GLY A 177 -17.24 -8.56 -3.51
C GLY A 177 -17.55 -10.05 -3.64
N PHE A 178 -18.76 -10.46 -3.23
CA PHE A 178 -19.23 -11.85 -3.37
C PHE A 178 -19.40 -12.28 -4.84
N TYR A 179 -19.61 -11.34 -5.76
CA TYR A 179 -19.79 -11.62 -7.19
C TYR A 179 -18.49 -11.57 -8.00
N PHE A 180 -17.38 -11.16 -7.38
CA PHE A 180 -16.13 -11.01 -8.10
C PHE A 180 -15.32 -12.31 -8.15
N ASP A 181 -14.70 -12.55 -9.29
CA ASP A 181 -13.58 -13.48 -9.36
C ASP A 181 -12.44 -13.00 -8.45
N LYS A 182 -11.86 -13.95 -7.73
CA LYS A 182 -10.71 -13.71 -6.85
C LYS A 182 -9.48 -14.33 -7.49
N TYR A 183 -8.38 -13.59 -7.42
CA TYR A 183 -7.07 -14.04 -7.87
C TYR A 183 -6.15 -14.16 -6.66
N PHE A 184 -5.13 -15.01 -6.79
CA PHE A 184 -4.14 -15.30 -5.77
C PHE A 184 -3.43 -14.04 -5.27
N SER A 185 -3.16 -13.09 -6.17
CA SER A 185 -2.63 -11.77 -5.81
C SER A 185 -3.77 -10.80 -5.47
N GLU A 186 -3.77 -10.28 -4.25
CA GLU A 186 -4.85 -9.42 -3.75
C GLU A 186 -4.88 -8.06 -4.46
N ASP A 187 -3.71 -7.56 -4.85
CA ASP A 187 -3.55 -6.30 -5.58
C ASP A 187 -4.03 -6.42 -7.03
N VAL A 188 -3.80 -7.56 -7.69
CA VAL A 188 -4.39 -7.90 -8.99
C VAL A 188 -5.91 -7.98 -8.88
N SER A 189 -6.41 -8.65 -7.83
CA SER A 189 -7.86 -8.79 -7.59
C SER A 189 -8.53 -7.42 -7.49
N VAL A 190 -8.00 -6.51 -6.67
CA VAL A 190 -8.52 -5.13 -6.60
C VAL A 190 -8.49 -4.43 -7.96
N GLY A 191 -7.39 -4.57 -8.72
CA GLY A 191 -7.28 -4.01 -10.06
C GLY A 191 -8.40 -4.49 -11.00
N VAL A 192 -8.76 -5.77 -10.92
CA VAL A 192 -9.88 -6.34 -11.68
C VAL A 192 -11.22 -5.80 -11.20
N TRP A 193 -11.48 -5.83 -9.88
CA TRP A 193 -12.76 -5.43 -9.30
C TRP A 193 -13.13 -3.98 -9.62
N VAL A 194 -12.12 -3.11 -9.74
CA VAL A 194 -12.31 -1.69 -10.05
C VAL A 194 -12.04 -1.34 -11.52
N ALA A 195 -11.70 -2.31 -12.36
CA ALA A 195 -11.44 -2.09 -13.79
C ALA A 195 -12.62 -1.39 -14.52
N PRO A 196 -13.89 -1.77 -14.33
CA PRO A 196 -15.01 -1.14 -15.04
C PRO A 196 -15.40 0.23 -14.46
N LEU A 197 -14.86 0.62 -13.31
CA LEU A 197 -15.26 1.85 -12.62
C LEU A 197 -14.64 3.09 -13.27
N LYS A 198 -15.47 4.15 -13.36
CA LYS A 198 -15.05 5.51 -13.73
C LYS A 198 -14.39 6.18 -12.53
N MET A 199 -13.07 6.09 -12.45
CA MET A 199 -12.27 6.67 -11.37
C MET A 199 -10.97 7.26 -11.89
N ASP A 200 -10.41 8.20 -11.14
CA ASP A 200 -9.08 8.74 -11.40
C ASP A 200 -8.03 7.75 -10.87
N ARG A 201 -7.32 7.11 -11.80
CA ARG A 201 -6.18 6.25 -11.48
C ARG A 201 -4.90 7.09 -11.51
N ARG A 202 -4.28 7.26 -10.34
CA ARG A 202 -3.08 8.08 -10.16
C ARG A 202 -1.86 7.19 -9.97
N HIS A 203 -1.01 7.11 -10.99
CA HIS A 203 0.33 6.57 -10.82
C HIS A 203 1.20 7.57 -10.04
N ASP A 204 1.95 7.08 -9.06
CA ASP A 204 2.84 7.92 -8.28
C ASP A 204 4.12 7.20 -7.89
N ARG A 205 5.24 7.73 -8.38
CA ARG A 205 6.57 7.20 -8.14
C ARG A 205 7.01 7.31 -6.68
N ARG A 206 6.31 8.06 -5.85
CA ARG A 206 6.59 8.14 -4.40
C ARG A 206 6.14 6.88 -3.64
N PHE A 207 5.41 5.97 -4.29
CA PHE A 207 5.07 4.65 -3.78
C PHE A 207 6.14 3.65 -4.25
N ASP A 208 7.12 3.37 -3.40
CA ASP A 208 8.12 2.31 -3.62
C ASP A 208 7.59 0.97 -3.13
N THR A 209 6.58 0.47 -3.85
CA THR A 209 5.76 -0.69 -3.44
C THR A 209 5.95 -1.91 -4.33
N GLU A 210 6.96 -1.89 -5.19
CA GLU A 210 7.36 -3.08 -5.96
C GLU A 210 8.01 -4.14 -5.06
N TYR A 211 8.11 -5.39 -5.56
CA TYR A 211 8.84 -6.47 -4.86
C TYR A 211 10.33 -6.14 -4.62
N ARG A 212 10.96 -5.39 -5.53
CA ARG A 212 12.32 -4.86 -5.36
C ARG A 212 12.25 -3.34 -5.23
N SER A 213 12.71 -2.82 -4.10
CA SER A 213 12.83 -1.40 -3.85
C SER A 213 13.69 -0.71 -4.93
N ARG A 214 13.30 0.52 -5.27
CA ARG A 214 14.06 1.39 -6.18
C ARG A 214 15.14 2.20 -5.45
N GLY A 215 15.29 1.99 -4.14
CA GLY A 215 16.30 2.59 -3.28
C GLY A 215 15.69 3.41 -2.15
N CYS A 216 16.30 4.54 -1.79
CA CYS A 216 15.80 5.42 -0.74
C CYS A 216 15.75 6.85 -1.27
N PHE A 217 14.56 7.45 -1.28
CA PHE A 217 14.36 8.85 -1.63
C PHE A 217 13.50 9.53 -0.56
N ASN A 218 13.82 10.78 -0.26
CA ASN A 218 13.12 11.62 0.72
C ASN A 218 11.73 12.02 0.25
N SER A 219 11.48 11.95 -1.05
CA SER A 219 10.16 12.15 -1.65
C SER A 219 9.23 10.95 -1.46
N TYR A 220 9.70 9.79 -1.01
CA TYR A 220 8.84 8.61 -0.89
C TYR A 220 7.76 8.79 0.18
N LEU A 221 6.55 8.35 -0.18
CA LEU A 221 5.37 8.33 0.69
C LEU A 221 5.19 6.95 1.31
N VAL A 222 5.36 5.90 0.51
CA VAL A 222 5.29 4.50 0.96
C VAL A 222 6.55 3.78 0.48
N THR A 223 7.17 3.00 1.37
CA THR A 223 8.31 2.14 1.00
C THR A 223 8.09 0.72 1.48
N HIS A 224 8.32 -0.25 0.59
CA HIS A 224 8.16 -1.68 0.81
C HIS A 224 9.25 -2.44 0.01
N LYS A 225 9.82 -3.53 0.52
CA LYS A 225 9.67 -4.13 1.86
C LYS A 225 10.58 -3.46 2.88
N GLN A 226 10.19 -3.43 4.14
CA GLN A 226 10.92 -2.83 5.25
C GLN A 226 11.02 -3.83 6.39
N THR A 227 12.24 -4.05 6.87
CA THR A 227 12.43 -4.71 8.16
C THR A 227 12.13 -3.74 9.31
N ALA A 228 11.90 -4.27 10.52
CA ALA A 228 11.76 -3.44 11.72
C ALA A 228 12.92 -2.43 11.86
N ALA A 229 14.17 -2.87 11.67
CA ALA A 229 15.35 -2.01 11.74
C ALA A 229 15.33 -0.88 10.68
N MET A 230 14.85 -1.16 9.47
CA MET A 230 14.70 -0.14 8.43
C MET A 230 13.63 0.90 8.81
N MET A 231 12.51 0.47 9.39
CA MET A 231 11.47 1.38 9.88
C MET A 231 11.99 2.30 10.99
N TYR A 232 12.70 1.75 11.98
CA TYR A 232 13.32 2.54 13.04
C TYR A 232 14.33 3.54 12.50
N LYS A 233 15.19 3.11 11.55
CA LYS A 233 16.17 4.00 10.93
C LYS A 233 15.48 5.16 10.21
N LYS A 234 14.53 4.87 9.33
CA LYS A 234 13.76 5.90 8.59
C LYS A 234 13.08 6.88 9.54
N TYR A 235 12.40 6.38 10.57
CA TYR A 235 11.70 7.23 11.53
C TYR A 235 12.66 8.09 12.35
N LYS A 236 13.80 7.54 12.80
CA LYS A 236 14.82 8.29 13.51
C LYS A 236 15.39 9.42 12.65
N THR A 237 15.74 9.14 11.40
CA THR A 237 16.22 10.15 10.45
C THR A 237 15.15 11.20 10.20
N LEU A 238 13.89 10.79 10.02
CA LEU A 238 12.77 11.69 9.79
C LEU A 238 12.54 12.63 10.97
N LYS A 239 12.54 12.12 12.21
CA LYS A 239 12.36 12.96 13.41
C LYS A 239 13.53 13.89 13.66
N ARG A 240 14.76 13.48 13.32
CA ARG A 240 15.96 14.27 13.58
C ARG A 240 16.23 15.33 12.50
N TYR A 241 15.95 15.02 11.24
CA TYR A 241 16.39 15.82 10.10
C TYR A 241 15.27 16.20 9.13
N GLY A 242 14.03 15.73 9.35
CA GLY A 242 12.91 15.99 8.43
C GLY A 242 12.97 15.18 7.12
N VAL A 243 13.91 14.22 6.99
CA VAL A 243 14.14 13.43 5.78
C VAL A 243 14.16 11.92 6.07
N LEU A 244 13.73 11.09 5.12
CA LEU A 244 13.67 9.63 5.28
C LEU A 244 15.05 8.95 5.19
N CYS A 245 15.94 9.52 4.39
CA CYS A 245 17.20 8.96 3.97
C CYS A 245 18.29 9.99 4.24
N GLU A 246 19.32 9.61 5.01
CA GLU A 246 20.52 10.45 5.21
C GLU A 246 21.22 10.74 3.88
N ARG A 247 21.17 9.76 2.96
CA ARG A 247 21.60 9.88 1.58
C ARG A 247 20.59 9.18 0.69
N GLU A 248 20.11 9.88 -0.34
CA GLU A 248 19.27 9.27 -1.34
C GLU A 248 20.09 8.30 -2.20
N VAL A 249 19.52 7.13 -2.47
CA VAL A 249 20.17 6.07 -3.25
C VAL A 249 19.19 5.53 -4.26
N ARG A 250 19.65 5.33 -5.49
CA ARG A 250 18.90 4.66 -6.55
C ARG A 250 19.45 3.26 -6.76
N SER A 251 18.61 2.26 -6.54
CA SER A 251 18.95 0.87 -6.80
C SER A 251 18.33 0.35 -8.10
N ARG A 252 17.27 1.00 -8.59
CA ARG A 252 16.57 0.61 -9.82
C ARG A 252 15.92 1.83 -10.48
N LEU A 253 15.85 1.82 -11.81
CA LEU A 253 15.06 2.81 -12.54
C LEU A 253 13.57 2.64 -12.26
N THR A 254 12.86 3.75 -12.21
CA THR A 254 11.39 3.78 -12.13
C THR A 254 10.78 4.01 -13.52
N TYR A 255 9.46 4.03 -13.61
CA TYR A 255 8.71 4.40 -14.79
C TYR A 255 7.58 5.36 -14.40
N GLU A 256 6.93 5.92 -15.42
CA GLU A 256 5.71 6.71 -15.32
C GLU A 256 4.68 5.90 -16.09
N TYR A 257 3.50 5.69 -15.52
CA TYR A 257 2.47 4.93 -16.21
C TYR A 257 1.88 5.79 -17.34
N ASN A 258 2.11 5.39 -18.59
CA ASN A 258 1.49 6.06 -19.72
C ASN A 258 0.06 5.53 -19.94
N TRP A 259 -0.94 6.35 -19.58
CA TRP A 259 -2.37 6.03 -19.73
C TRP A 259 -2.89 6.15 -21.18
N ASN A 260 -2.08 6.69 -22.11
CA ASN A 260 -2.45 6.88 -23.51
C ASN A 260 -2.05 5.70 -24.41
N VAL A 261 -1.48 4.64 -23.84
CA VAL A 261 -1.07 3.44 -24.56
C VAL A 261 -1.73 2.21 -23.93
N PRO A 262 -1.82 1.07 -24.65
CA PRO A 262 -2.28 -0.17 -24.06
C PRO A 262 -1.48 -0.53 -22.80
N PRO A 263 -2.08 -1.20 -21.79
CA PRO A 263 -1.41 -1.56 -20.55
C PRO A 263 -0.06 -2.28 -20.73
N SER A 264 0.10 -3.12 -21.76
CA SER A 264 1.39 -3.80 -22.05
C SER A 264 2.54 -2.83 -22.36
N ALA A 265 2.24 -1.61 -22.82
CA ALA A 265 3.21 -0.60 -23.20
C ALA A 265 3.36 0.55 -22.17
N CYS A 266 2.63 0.50 -21.05
CA CYS A 266 2.54 1.61 -20.10
C CYS A 266 3.87 2.02 -19.44
N CYS A 267 4.73 1.05 -19.18
CA CYS A 267 5.60 1.07 -18.01
C CYS A 267 7.08 0.88 -18.37
N VAL A 268 7.56 1.68 -19.33
CA VAL A 268 8.94 1.61 -19.83
C VAL A 268 9.91 2.25 -18.83
N ARG A 269 10.95 1.51 -18.43
CA ARG A 269 12.00 1.97 -17.52
C ARG A 269 13.17 2.58 -18.28
N ASN A 270 12.94 3.70 -18.94
CA ASN A 270 13.98 4.43 -19.67
C ASN A 270 14.15 5.87 -19.18
N MET A 271 13.40 6.30 -18.15
CA MET A 271 13.55 7.63 -17.60
C MET A 271 14.87 7.75 -16.82
N THR A 272 15.83 8.45 -17.42
CA THR A 272 16.81 9.22 -16.65
C THR A 272 16.02 10.27 -15.87
N ASP A 273 15.89 10.07 -14.56
CA ASP A 273 15.14 10.92 -13.65
C ASP A 273 15.44 12.42 -13.87
N ALA A 274 14.54 13.12 -14.57
CA ALA A 274 14.69 14.53 -14.89
C ALA A 274 14.74 15.40 -13.63
N SER A 275 14.22 14.90 -12.50
CA SER A 275 14.28 15.57 -11.19
C SER A 275 15.71 15.71 -10.63
N LEU A 276 16.68 14.94 -11.12
CA LEU A 276 18.10 15.13 -10.77
C LEU A 276 18.80 16.23 -11.59
N ARG A 277 18.26 16.65 -12.74
CA ARG A 277 18.89 17.71 -13.57
C ARG A 277 18.67 19.12 -13.02
N HIS A 278 17.75 19.31 -12.07
CA HIS A 278 17.42 20.63 -11.52
C HIS A 278 18.03 20.94 -10.15
N ARG A 279 18.89 20.08 -9.59
CA ARG A 279 19.55 20.35 -8.28
C ARG A 279 21.06 20.61 -8.34
N THR A 280 21.68 20.72 -9.52
CA THR A 280 23.14 20.91 -9.66
C THR A 280 23.58 22.29 -10.20
N LYS A 281 22.70 23.31 -10.25
CA LYS A 281 23.06 24.64 -10.79
C LYS A 281 23.25 25.78 -9.79
N HIS A 282 23.30 25.53 -8.48
CA HIS A 282 23.37 26.62 -7.48
C HIS A 282 24.41 26.42 -6.37
N TRP A 283 25.63 25.99 -6.69
CA TRP A 283 26.79 26.15 -5.80
C TRP A 283 28.09 26.29 -6.61
N GLN A 284 28.20 27.35 -7.40
CA GLN A 284 29.49 27.93 -7.79
C GLN A 284 29.28 29.43 -7.82
N HIS A 285 29.72 30.11 -6.76
CA HIS A 285 30.11 31.53 -6.65
C HIS A 285 29.98 31.97 -5.19
N THR A 286 30.95 31.61 -4.34
CA THR A 286 31.52 32.52 -3.34
C THR A 286 32.78 31.89 -2.74
N LEU A 287 33.91 32.53 -3.04
CA LEU A 287 35.23 32.53 -2.39
C LEU A 287 35.89 31.17 -2.06
#